data_AF-A0A1A0HF43-F1
#
_entry.id   AF-A0A1A0HF43-F1
#
_cell.length_a   1.000
_cell.length_b   1.000
_cell.length_c   1.000
_cell.angle_alpha   90.00
_cell.angle_beta   90.00
_cell.angle_gamma   90.00
#
_symmetry.space_group_name_H-M   'P 1'
#
loop_
_entity.id
_entity.type
_entity.pdbx_description
1 polymer ?
#
loop_
_entity_poly.entity_id
_entity_poly.type
_entity_poly.pdbx_seq_one_letter_code
_entity_poly.pdbx_strand_id
1 'polypeptide(L)'
;MPVPADGNCEGTLGHFNPYSGIQNAGSLAEFEVGDLSGKHGVINGSSLRESYSDQFISLNPGNRAFVGDRSIVVHYANMTRLACANIVREDLVAPVEKRQLRVRY
;
A
#
# COMPACT_ATOMS: atom_id res chain seq x y z
N MET A 1 5.28 9.59 -0.75
CA MET A 1 5.69 10.11 -2.08
C MET A 1 5.71 8.96 -3.08
N PRO A 2 5.76 9.18 -4.40
CA PRO A 2 6.11 8.10 -5.33
C PRO A 2 7.55 7.61 -5.09
N VAL A 3 7.86 6.39 -5.52
CA VAL A 3 9.22 5.85 -5.59
C VAL A 3 10.04 6.69 -6.58
N PRO A 4 11.23 7.21 -6.20
CA PRO A 4 12.07 7.95 -7.12
C PRO A 4 12.60 7.09 -8.27
N ALA A 5 13.15 7.75 -9.30
CA ALA A 5 13.62 7.09 -10.51
C ALA A 5 14.77 6.09 -10.29
N ASP A 6 15.52 6.24 -9.20
CA ASP A 6 16.59 5.31 -8.79
C ASP A 6 16.06 4.02 -8.12
N GLY A 7 14.75 3.92 -7.91
CA GLY A 7 14.10 2.79 -7.25
C GLY A 7 14.34 2.72 -5.75
N ASN A 8 14.99 3.73 -5.15
CA ASN A 8 15.34 3.70 -3.73
C ASN A 8 14.11 3.99 -2.87
N CYS A 9 13.70 2.99 -2.08
CA CYS A 9 12.56 3.11 -1.19
C CYS A 9 12.71 4.21 -0.14
N GLU A 10 13.92 4.66 0.20
CA GLU A 10 14.12 5.79 1.12
C GLU A 10 13.47 7.08 0.64
N GLY A 11 13.42 7.29 -0.68
CA GLY A 11 12.81 8.47 -1.27
C GLY A 11 11.28 8.49 -1.21
N THR A 12 10.61 7.42 -0.74
CA THR A 12 9.16 7.44 -0.51
C THR A 12 8.76 8.25 0.73
N LEU A 13 9.75 8.58 1.58
CA LEU A 13 9.65 9.32 2.84
C LEU A 13 8.80 8.59 3.90
N GLY A 14 8.16 9.34 4.81
CA GLY A 14 7.30 8.79 5.86
C GLY A 14 5.93 8.32 5.34
N HIS A 15 5.15 7.71 6.24
CA HIS A 15 3.81 7.23 5.93
C HIS A 15 2.89 8.37 5.44
N PHE A 16 1.92 8.00 4.63
CA PHE A 16 0.91 8.93 4.17
C PHE A 16 -0.05 9.29 5.31
N ASN A 17 0.11 10.50 5.86
CA ASN A 17 -0.59 10.93 7.05
C ASN A 17 -1.23 12.34 6.91
N PRO A 18 -2.26 12.48 6.06
CA PRO A 18 -2.91 13.77 5.82
C PRO A 18 -3.73 14.30 7.02
N TYR A 19 -4.08 13.45 7.99
CA TYR A 19 -4.94 13.80 9.13
C TYR A 19 -4.25 13.67 10.49
N SER A 20 -2.91 13.56 10.51
CA SER A 20 -2.11 13.46 11.74
C SER A 20 -2.50 12.29 12.65
N GLY A 21 -2.79 11.12 12.05
CA GLY A 21 -2.98 9.86 12.77
C GLY A 21 -1.69 9.35 13.39
N ILE A 22 -1.80 8.25 14.16
CA ILE A 22 -0.72 7.65 14.96
C ILE A 22 -0.61 6.14 14.71
N GLN A 23 0.56 5.55 14.98
CA GLN A 23 0.82 4.12 14.72
C GLN A 23 0.24 3.15 15.75
N ASN A 24 -0.09 3.63 16.95
CA ASN A 24 -0.65 2.79 18.04
C ASN A 24 -1.99 3.38 18.47
N ALA A 25 -2.92 3.43 17.52
CA ALA A 25 -4.24 4.00 17.70
C ALA A 25 -5.21 3.03 18.39
N GLY A 26 -6.19 3.57 19.12
CA GLY A 26 -7.26 2.80 19.76
C GLY A 26 -8.40 2.43 18.81
N SER A 27 -8.50 3.13 17.67
CA SER A 27 -9.52 2.92 16.65
C SER A 27 -8.95 3.08 15.23
N LEU A 28 -9.62 2.46 14.24
CA LEU A 28 -9.16 2.48 12.84
C LEU A 28 -9.03 3.91 12.26
N ALA A 29 -9.86 4.85 12.73
CA ALA A 29 -9.87 6.22 12.24
C ALA A 29 -8.71 7.08 12.77
N GLU A 30 -8.04 6.63 13.84
CA GLU A 30 -6.91 7.34 14.45
C GLU A 30 -5.56 6.89 13.87
N PHE A 31 -5.53 5.81 13.08
CA PHE A 31 -4.33 5.41 12.36
C PHE A 31 -3.96 6.40 11.27
N GLU A 32 -2.68 6.43 10.90
CA GLU A 32 -2.26 7.10 9.68
C GLU A 32 -3.00 6.49 8.49
N VAL A 33 -3.43 7.32 7.53
CA VAL A 33 -4.21 6.84 6.37
C VAL A 33 -3.48 5.72 5.62
N GLY A 34 -2.16 5.87 5.46
CA GLY A 34 -1.29 4.89 4.82
C GLY A 34 -0.85 3.70 5.69
N ASP A 35 -1.18 3.66 6.99
CA ASP A 35 -0.80 2.55 7.86
C ASP A 35 -1.78 1.37 7.73
N LEU A 36 -1.59 0.59 6.66
CA LEU A 36 -2.40 -0.59 6.40
C LEU A 36 -2.11 -1.73 7.39
N SER A 37 -0.86 -1.87 7.83
CA SER A 37 -0.47 -2.93 8.78
C SER A 37 -1.04 -2.72 10.17
N GLY A 38 -1.10 -1.47 10.65
CA GLY A 38 -1.73 -1.13 11.91
C GLY A 38 -3.24 -1.37 11.89
N LYS A 39 -3.90 -1.10 10.76
CA LYS A 39 -5.35 -1.29 10.60
C LYS A 39 -5.77 -2.74 10.32
N HIS A 40 -5.03 -3.47 9.49
CA HIS A 40 -5.46 -4.76 8.92
C HIS A 40 -4.55 -5.93 9.28
N GLY A 41 -3.51 -5.68 10.09
CA GLY A 41 -2.54 -6.70 10.52
C GLY A 41 -1.27 -6.73 9.69
N VAL A 42 -0.21 -7.26 10.30
CA VAL A 42 1.11 -7.38 9.68
C VAL A 42 1.20 -8.57 8.73
N ILE A 43 2.09 -8.48 7.75
CA ILE A 43 2.44 -9.60 6.86
C ILE A 43 3.26 -10.61 7.66
N ASN A 44 2.76 -11.85 7.79
CA ASN A 44 3.47 -12.95 8.41
C ASN A 44 3.81 -14.04 7.37
N GLY A 45 5.10 -14.33 7.21
CA GLY A 45 5.60 -15.37 6.31
C GLY A 45 6.20 -14.83 5.01
N SER A 46 6.49 -15.75 4.08
CA SER A 46 7.13 -15.45 2.79
C SER A 46 6.14 -15.23 1.64
N SER A 47 4.87 -15.53 1.85
CA SER A 47 3.79 -15.35 0.88
C SER A 47 2.51 -14.93 1.58
N LEU A 48 1.80 -13.96 1.01
CA LEU A 48 0.53 -13.48 1.52
C LEU A 48 -0.47 -13.28 0.38
N ARG A 49 -1.74 -13.65 0.61
CA ARG A 49 -2.86 -13.30 -0.26
C ARG A 49 -4.05 -12.95 0.61
N GLU A 50 -4.30 -11.66 0.78
CA GLU A 50 -5.36 -11.13 1.63
C GLU A 50 -6.24 -10.14 0.86
N SER A 51 -7.43 -9.91 1.39
CA SER A 51 -8.35 -8.91 0.85
C SER A 51 -9.20 -8.33 1.98
N TYR A 52 -9.20 -7.01 2.08
CA TYR A 52 -9.97 -6.27 3.08
C TYR A 52 -10.47 -4.96 2.46
N SER A 53 -11.47 -4.36 3.10
CA SER A 53 -11.96 -3.03 2.77
C SER A 53 -11.32 -2.00 3.70
N ASP A 54 -10.55 -1.07 3.14
CA ASP A 54 -10.07 0.10 3.87
C ASP A 54 -10.95 1.31 3.55
N GLN A 55 -11.59 1.88 4.58
CA GLN A 55 -12.53 3.00 4.42
C GLN A 55 -11.84 4.38 4.43
N PHE A 56 -10.51 4.43 4.57
CA PHE A 56 -9.76 5.65 4.86
C PHE A 56 -8.90 6.10 3.68
N ILE A 57 -8.36 5.17 2.90
CA ILE A 57 -7.71 5.49 1.62
C ILE A 57 -8.75 5.90 0.57
N SER A 58 -8.36 6.77 -0.36
CA SER A 58 -9.25 7.22 -1.43
C SER A 58 -8.65 7.05 -2.80
N LEU A 59 -9.50 6.69 -3.76
CA LEU A 59 -9.19 6.74 -5.20
C LEU A 59 -9.73 8.02 -5.87
N ASN A 60 -10.40 8.91 -5.12
CA ASN A 60 -10.85 10.19 -5.64
C ASN A 60 -9.70 11.22 -5.59
N PRO A 61 -9.23 11.76 -6.73
CA PRO A 61 -8.14 12.75 -6.77
C PRO A 61 -8.41 14.04 -6.00
N GLY A 62 -9.68 14.39 -5.76
CA GLY A 62 -10.08 15.55 -4.95
C GLY A 62 -10.11 15.28 -3.45
N ASN A 63 -9.91 14.05 -3.00
CA ASN A 63 -9.88 13.70 -1.58
C ASN A 63 -8.46 13.83 -1.02
N ARG A 64 -8.32 14.42 0.17
CA ARG A 64 -7.02 14.55 0.85
C ARG A 64 -6.34 13.21 1.14
N ALA A 65 -7.10 12.11 1.19
CA ALA A 65 -6.63 10.73 1.34
C ALA A 65 -6.35 10.02 0.00
N PHE A 66 -6.22 10.75 -1.10
CA PHE A 66 -5.90 10.17 -2.41
C PHE A 66 -4.56 9.43 -2.40
N VAL A 67 -4.55 8.17 -2.85
CA VAL A 67 -3.35 7.31 -2.90
C VAL A 67 -2.81 7.08 -4.31
N GLY A 68 -3.52 7.52 -5.36
CA GLY A 68 -3.17 7.19 -6.75
C GLY A 68 -1.89 7.84 -7.29
N ASP A 69 -1.24 8.72 -6.52
CA ASP A 69 0.03 9.38 -6.80
C ASP A 69 1.06 9.13 -5.68
N ARG A 70 0.93 7.98 -5.00
CA ARG A 70 1.77 7.56 -3.88
C ARG A 70 2.43 6.22 -4.17
N SER A 71 3.22 5.75 -3.21
CA SER A 71 3.83 4.43 -3.23
C SER A 71 3.31 3.57 -2.09
N ILE A 72 3.42 2.25 -2.23
CA ILE A 72 3.36 1.29 -1.13
C ILE A 72 4.78 0.85 -0.76
N VAL A 73 5.05 0.64 0.52
CA VAL A 73 6.33 0.13 1.04
C VAL A 73 6.06 -1.07 1.93
N VAL A 74 6.84 -2.14 1.74
CA VAL A 74 6.86 -3.30 2.62
C VAL A 74 8.11 -3.19 3.49
N HIS A 75 7.94 -3.37 4.79
CA HIS A 75 9.02 -3.30 5.77
C HIS A 75 9.31 -4.69 6.34
N TYR A 76 10.58 -4.91 6.69
CA TYR A 76 10.93 -5.92 7.69
C TYR A 76 10.42 -5.47 9.07
N ALA A 77 10.35 -6.41 10.02
CA ALA A 77 9.91 -6.11 11.40
C ALA A 77 10.79 -5.06 12.13
N ASN A 78 12.04 -4.87 11.68
CA ASN A 78 12.94 -3.83 12.17
C ASN A 78 12.77 -2.47 11.45
N MET A 79 11.68 -2.30 10.69
CA MET A 79 11.33 -1.12 9.90
C MET A 79 12.22 -0.84 8.68
N THR A 80 13.23 -1.66 8.39
CA THR A 80 13.98 -1.54 7.13
C THR A 80 13.05 -1.76 5.94
N ARG A 81 13.10 -0.87 4.94
CA ARG A 81 12.31 -0.97 3.72
C ARG A 81 12.82 -2.14 2.88
N LEU A 82 11.99 -3.16 2.70
CA LEU A 82 12.28 -4.37 1.91
C LEU A 82 12.02 -4.14 0.43
N ALA A 83 10.86 -3.59 0.10
CA ALA A 83 10.43 -3.33 -1.27
C ALA A 83 9.45 -2.16 -1.31
N CYS A 84 9.34 -1.51 -2.46
CA CYS A 84 8.39 -0.45 -2.70
C CYS A 84 7.92 -0.45 -4.15
N ALA A 85 6.73 0.11 -4.38
CA ALA A 85 6.17 0.25 -5.72
C ALA A 85 5.28 1.48 -5.80
N ASN A 86 5.16 2.06 -6.99
CA ASN A 86 4.21 3.13 -7.27
C ASN A 86 2.79 2.58 -7.39
N ILE A 87 1.83 3.28 -6.79
CA ILE A 87 0.41 3.08 -7.06
C ILE A 87 0.12 3.80 -8.36
N VAL A 88 -0.32 3.07 -9.36
CA VAL A 88 -0.66 3.58 -10.69
C VAL A 88 -2.07 3.14 -11.05
N ARG A 89 -2.68 3.82 -12.02
CA ARG A 89 -3.96 3.37 -12.55
C ARG A 89 -3.79 2.02 -13.26
N GLU A 90 -4.75 1.13 -13.07
CA GLU A 90 -4.71 -0.23 -13.63
C GLU A 90 -4.62 -0.23 -15.17
N ASP A 91 -5.29 0.74 -15.83
CA ASP A 91 -5.29 0.89 -17.29
C ASP A 91 -3.91 1.26 -17.88
N LEU A 92 -2.96 1.66 -17.02
CA LEU A 92 -1.58 1.95 -17.40
C LEU A 92 -0.64 0.74 -17.23
N VAL A 93 -1.08 -0.32 -16.56
CA VAL A 93 -0.30 -1.54 -16.38
C VAL A 93 -0.62 -2.48 -17.54
N ALA A 94 0.42 -2.97 -18.23
CA ALA A 94 0.22 -3.97 -19.29
C ALA A 94 -0.62 -5.16 -18.75
N PRO A 95 -1.55 -5.71 -19.53
CA PRO A 95 -2.40 -6.79 -19.05
C PRO A 95 -1.54 -7.92 -18.48
N VAL A 96 -1.72 -8.24 -17.20
CA VAL A 96 -1.16 -9.48 -16.64
C VAL A 96 -1.70 -10.61 -17.51
N GLU A 97 -0.81 -11.33 -18.19
CA GLU A 97 -1.18 -12.48 -19.00
C GLU A 97 -1.93 -13.46 -18.07
N LYS A 98 -3.26 -13.48 -18.15
CA LYS A 98 -4.09 -14.34 -17.31
C LYS A 98 -3.76 -15.77 -17.71
N ARG A 99 -2.87 -16.44 -16.97
CA ARG A 99 -2.73 -17.90 -17.03
C ARG A 99 -4.08 -18.49 -16.59
N GLN A 100 -4.98 -18.69 -17.56
CA GLN A 100 -6.16 -19.51 -17.38
C GLN A 100 -5.65 -20.92 -17.02
N LEU A 101 -5.89 -21.33 -15.78
CA LEU A 101 -5.89 -22.74 -15.42
C LEU A 101 -6.97 -23.40 -16.27
N ARG A 102 -6.56 -24.00 -17.40
CA ARG A 102 -7.44 -24.86 -18.18
C ARG A 102 -7.59 -26.17 -17.41
N VAL A 103 -8.67 -26.29 -16.65
CA VAL A 103 -9.15 -27.59 -16.19
C VAL A 103 -9.60 -28.34 -17.45
N ARG A 104 -8.80 -29.30 -17.89
CA ARG A 104 -9.23 -30.25 -18.93
C ARG A 104 -10.01 -31.35 -18.22
N TYR A 105 -11.26 -31.54 -18.62
CA TYR A 105 -11.99 -32.79 -18.40
C TYR A 105 -11.55 -33.80 -19.46
#